data_AF-A0A0N4V811-F1
#
_entry.id   AF-A0A0N4V811-F1
#
_cell.length_a   1.000
_cell.length_b   1.000
_cell.length_c   1.000
_cell.angle_alpha   90.00
_cell.angle_beta   90.00
_cell.angle_gamma   90.00
#
_symmetry.space_group_name_H-M   'P 1'
#
loop_
_entity.id
_entity.type
_entity.pdbx_description
1 polymer ?
#
loop_
_entity_poly.entity_id
_entity_poly.type
_entity_poly.pdbx_seq_one_letter_code
_entity_poly.pdbx_strand_id
1 'polypeptide(L)'
;MGAAQSHADASEASSPVKTVRIEKDEIPEEFRNVGVSNEVVDRVLSRNNNSAEFSALKAELYEARRRNEELITELRKSNDKDMPFHIAGGISLEDLENRRQALNEAISRVEKQFCSFQRENVCESQEKEIMQCIVNNKDRVLNCLPLLDSYQDCVTNFRKAVLSEKSI
;
A
#
# COMPACT_ATOMS: atom_id res chain seq x y z
N MET A 1 25.54 13.23 -75.82
CA MET A 1 26.69 12.42 -75.37
C MET A 1 26.53 12.16 -73.87
N GLY A 2 26.98 11.00 -73.37
CA GLY A 2 26.60 10.40 -72.08
C GLY A 2 27.02 11.17 -70.82
N ALA A 3 26.88 10.67 -69.60
CA ALA A 3 26.42 9.40 -69.05
C ALA A 3 26.24 9.60 -67.53
N ALA A 4 25.41 8.75 -66.89
CA ALA A 4 25.47 8.32 -65.47
C ALA A 4 25.31 9.40 -64.37
N GLN A 5 24.63 9.21 -63.24
CA GLN A 5 24.45 8.02 -62.42
C GLN A 5 23.07 7.97 -61.74
N SER A 6 22.68 6.73 -61.52
CA SER A 6 21.51 6.18 -60.84
C SER A 6 21.69 6.06 -59.32
N HIS A 7 20.59 6.21 -58.59
CA HIS A 7 20.16 5.40 -57.42
C HIS A 7 18.69 5.80 -57.16
N ALA A 8 17.66 5.09 -57.62
CA ALA A 8 17.22 3.73 -57.30
C ALA A 8 16.98 3.52 -55.80
N ASP A 9 15.69 3.57 -55.46
CA ASP A 9 14.93 2.70 -54.55
C ASP A 9 15.60 2.20 -53.26
N ALA A 10 14.96 2.49 -52.14
CA ALA A 10 14.42 1.42 -51.30
C ALA A 10 13.44 2.01 -50.26
N SER A 11 12.16 1.81 -50.56
CA SER A 11 11.14 1.51 -49.57
C SER A 11 11.68 0.50 -48.54
N GLU A 12 11.64 0.85 -47.26
CA GLU A 12 10.95 0.05 -46.24
C GLU A 12 11.07 0.72 -44.87
N ALA A 13 9.91 0.79 -44.23
CA ALA A 13 9.70 1.37 -42.93
C ALA A 13 10.48 0.60 -41.87
N SER A 14 11.55 1.20 -41.33
CA SER A 14 12.02 0.87 -39.99
C SER A 14 11.11 1.60 -39.00
N SER A 15 9.95 1.01 -38.72
CA SER A 15 9.09 1.44 -37.62
C SER A 15 9.89 1.46 -36.33
N PRO A 16 9.82 2.51 -35.48
CA PRO A 16 10.42 2.46 -34.16
C PRO A 16 9.82 1.25 -33.43
N VAL A 17 10.67 0.34 -32.94
CA VAL A 17 10.24 -0.82 -32.17
C VAL A 17 9.26 -0.34 -31.10
N LYS A 18 7.98 -0.71 -31.26
CA LYS A 18 6.89 -0.34 -30.36
C LYS A 18 7.20 -0.96 -29.00
N THR A 19 7.92 -0.23 -28.17
CA THR A 19 8.28 -0.66 -26.82
C THR A 19 7.03 -0.51 -25.99
N VAL A 20 6.35 -1.62 -25.71
CA VAL A 20 5.20 -1.64 -24.80
C VAL A 20 5.75 -1.44 -23.39
N ARG A 21 5.56 -0.24 -22.84
CA ARG A 21 5.82 0.04 -21.43
C ARG A 21 4.60 -0.45 -20.65
N ILE A 22 4.81 -1.48 -19.85
CA ILE A 22 3.77 -2.01 -18.96
C ILE A 22 3.95 -1.31 -17.61
N GLU A 23 2.96 -0.52 -17.21
CA GLU A 23 2.97 0.07 -15.87
C GLU A 23 2.67 -0.99 -14.81
N LYS A 24 3.17 -0.80 -13.58
CA LYS A 24 3.02 -1.79 -12.51
C LYS A 24 1.54 -2.09 -12.19
N ASP A 25 0.67 -1.14 -12.46
CA ASP A 25 -0.77 -1.22 -12.23
C ASP A 25 -1.52 -1.89 -13.40
N GLU A 26 -0.86 -2.11 -14.54
CA GLU A 26 -1.39 -2.85 -15.71
C GLU A 26 -1.15 -4.36 -15.61
N ILE A 27 -0.40 -4.82 -14.59
CA ILE A 27 -0.11 -6.23 -14.36
C ILE A 27 -1.31 -6.87 -13.64
N PRO A 28 -2.00 -7.85 -14.25
CA PRO A 28 -3.12 -8.52 -13.60
C PRO A 28 -2.68 -9.20 -12.30
N GLU A 29 -3.55 -9.22 -11.28
CA GLU A 29 -3.22 -9.73 -9.94
C GLU A 29 -2.71 -11.18 -9.96
N GLU A 30 -3.18 -11.98 -10.92
CA GLU A 30 -2.78 -13.37 -11.16
C GLU A 30 -1.28 -13.53 -11.49
N PHE A 31 -0.66 -12.51 -12.08
CA PHE A 31 0.77 -12.53 -12.46
C PHE A 31 1.67 -11.83 -11.45
N ARG A 32 1.10 -11.15 -10.46
CA ARG A 32 1.83 -10.38 -9.45
C ARG A 32 2.71 -11.27 -8.56
N ASN A 33 2.32 -12.53 -8.40
CA ASN A 33 2.98 -13.52 -7.53
C ASN A 33 3.78 -14.57 -8.31
N VAL A 34 3.85 -14.48 -9.65
CA VAL A 34 4.60 -15.44 -10.47
C VAL A 34 6.06 -15.01 -10.55
N GLY A 35 6.91 -15.67 -9.76
CA GLY A 35 8.35 -15.45 -9.80
C GLY A 35 8.96 -16.05 -11.05
N VAL A 36 9.69 -15.24 -11.82
CA VAL A 36 10.51 -15.73 -12.94
C VAL A 36 11.83 -16.24 -12.36
N SER A 37 12.23 -17.47 -12.72
CA SER A 37 13.53 -18.01 -12.30
C SER A 37 14.67 -17.14 -12.82
N ASN A 38 15.69 -16.91 -11.99
CA ASN A 38 16.90 -16.15 -12.35
C ASN A 38 17.57 -16.71 -13.62
N GLU A 39 17.47 -18.02 -13.84
CA GLU A 39 18.01 -18.69 -15.03
C GLU A 39 17.34 -18.25 -16.34
N VAL A 40 16.04 -17.93 -16.30
CA VAL A 40 15.27 -17.43 -17.45
C VAL A 40 15.60 -15.96 -17.69
N VAL A 41 15.75 -15.18 -16.62
CA VAL A 41 16.19 -13.78 -16.68
C VAL A 41 17.58 -13.69 -17.31
N ASP A 42 18.52 -14.51 -16.84
CA ASP A 42 19.88 -14.56 -17.35
C ASP A 42 19.93 -15.00 -18.81
N ARG A 43 19.07 -15.94 -19.23
CA ARG A 43 18.99 -16.38 -20.63
C ARG A 43 18.44 -15.29 -21.55
N VAL A 44 17.48 -14.49 -21.09
CA VAL A 44 16.92 -13.36 -21.86
C VAL A 44 17.92 -12.21 -21.94
N LEU A 45 18.58 -11.88 -20.84
CA LEU A 45 19.67 -10.89 -20.81
C LEU A 45 20.83 -11.32 -21.70
N SER A 46 21.19 -12.61 -21.68
CA SER A 46 22.25 -13.17 -22.51
C SER A 46 21.89 -13.24 -24.00
N ARG A 47 20.60 -13.35 -24.33
CA ARG A 47 20.12 -13.30 -25.72
C ARG A 47 20.12 -11.87 -26.30
N ASN A 48 20.17 -10.86 -25.44
CA ASN A 48 20.26 -9.45 -25.82
C ASN A 48 21.72 -8.92 -25.84
N ASN A 49 22.72 -9.79 -25.70
CA ASN A 49 24.16 -9.48 -25.65
C ASN A 49 24.78 -9.11 -27.02
N ASN A 50 24.12 -8.33 -27.85
CA ASN A 50 24.83 -7.52 -28.85
C ASN A 50 25.40 -6.29 -28.11
N SER A 51 26.43 -6.57 -27.30
CA SER A 51 26.76 -5.90 -26.03
C SER A 51 27.77 -4.73 -26.14
N ALA A 52 27.68 -3.94 -27.20
CA ALA A 52 28.39 -2.65 -27.28
C ALA A 52 27.45 -1.49 -26.91
N GLU A 53 26.22 -1.51 -27.42
CA GLU A 53 25.22 -0.49 -27.10
C GLU A 53 24.69 -0.65 -25.67
N PHE A 54 24.49 -1.89 -25.19
CA PHE A 54 24.03 -2.11 -23.82
C PHE A 54 25.07 -1.69 -22.77
N SER A 55 26.35 -1.92 -23.05
CA SER A 55 27.43 -1.46 -22.17
C SER A 55 27.58 0.06 -22.21
N ALA A 56 27.41 0.70 -23.37
CA ALA A 56 27.35 2.16 -23.52
C ALA A 56 26.15 2.77 -22.77
N LEU A 57 24.95 2.22 -22.94
CA LEU A 57 23.73 2.65 -22.22
C LEU A 57 23.87 2.49 -20.70
N LYS A 58 24.54 1.42 -20.25
CA LYS A 58 24.81 1.21 -18.83
C LYS A 58 25.78 2.25 -18.27
N ALA A 59 26.80 2.64 -19.04
CA ALA A 59 27.72 3.70 -18.67
C ALA A 59 27.00 5.06 -18.62
N GLU A 60 26.18 5.36 -19.63
CA GLU A 60 25.38 6.59 -19.70
C GLU A 60 24.38 6.69 -18.53
N LEU A 61 23.74 5.58 -18.16
CA LEU A 61 22.83 5.52 -17.01
C LEU A 61 23.58 5.78 -15.69
N TYR A 62 24.80 5.29 -15.56
CA TYR A 62 25.65 5.55 -14.39
C TYR A 62 26.04 7.03 -14.29
N GLU A 63 26.42 7.66 -15.39
CA GLU A 63 26.71 9.09 -15.42
C GLU A 63 25.46 9.93 -15.14
N ALA A 64 24.31 9.56 -15.71
CA ALA A 64 23.05 10.24 -15.47
C ALA A 64 22.64 10.16 -13.99
N ARG A 65 22.82 8.99 -13.34
CA ARG A 65 22.59 8.83 -11.90
C ARG A 65 23.50 9.72 -11.07
N ARG A 66 24.79 9.78 -11.41
CA ARG A 66 25.75 10.64 -10.72
C ARG A 66 25.40 12.13 -10.85
N ARG A 67 25.08 12.60 -12.06
CA ARG A 67 24.62 13.99 -12.27
C ARG A 67 23.32 14.29 -11.51
N ASN A 68 22.41 13.31 -11.43
CA ASN A 68 21.17 13.46 -10.68
C ASN A 68 21.42 13.54 -9.17
N GLU A 69 22.32 12.72 -8.63
CA GLU A 69 22.74 12.83 -7.23
C GLU A 69 23.39 14.19 -6.93
N GLU A 70 24.25 14.70 -7.81
CA GLU A 70 24.84 16.03 -7.70
C GLU A 70 23.77 17.13 -7.69
N LEU A 71 22.81 17.08 -8.63
CA LEU A 71 21.67 18.01 -8.69
C LEU A 71 20.76 17.93 -7.47
N ILE A 72 20.46 16.73 -6.96
CA ILE A 72 19.69 16.53 -5.72
C ILE A 72 20.45 17.17 -4.54
N THR A 73 21.77 17.05 -4.52
CA THR A 73 22.60 17.62 -3.46
C THR A 73 22.64 19.15 -3.53
N GLU A 74 22.70 19.72 -4.73
CA GLU A 74 22.59 21.17 -4.96
C GLU A 74 21.19 21.71 -4.63
N LEU A 75 20.14 20.98 -5.00
CA LEU A 75 18.76 21.31 -4.62
C LEU A 75 18.58 21.29 -3.11
N ARG A 76 19.15 20.32 -2.39
CA ARG A 76 19.13 20.30 -0.92
C ARG A 76 19.85 21.51 -0.34
N LYS A 77 21.05 21.83 -0.81
CA LYS A 77 21.82 23.01 -0.38
C LYS A 77 21.13 24.34 -0.69
N SER A 78 20.34 24.39 -1.76
CA SER A 78 19.56 25.57 -2.15
C SER A 78 18.24 25.67 -1.38
N ASN A 79 17.55 24.55 -1.15
CA ASN A 79 16.37 24.49 -0.27
C ASN A 79 16.72 24.83 1.18
N ASP A 80 17.92 24.48 1.66
CA ASP A 80 18.38 24.88 2.99
C ASP A 80 18.56 26.40 3.12
N LYS A 81 18.68 27.13 2.00
CA LYS A 81 18.76 28.60 1.97
C LYS A 81 17.41 29.29 1.75
N ASP A 82 16.45 28.59 1.12
CA ASP A 82 15.17 29.16 0.67
C ASP A 82 13.92 28.44 1.24
N MET A 83 14.00 27.80 2.40
CA MET A 83 12.79 27.28 3.09
C MET A 83 12.33 28.18 4.24
N PRO A 84 11.56 29.26 3.98
CA PRO A 84 10.42 29.53 4.83
C PRO A 84 9.37 28.47 4.49
N PHE A 85 9.15 27.50 5.37
CA PHE A 85 8.00 26.59 5.31
C PHE A 85 6.70 27.42 5.38
N HIS A 86 6.27 28.00 4.26
CA HIS A 86 4.93 28.54 4.11
C HIS A 86 4.02 27.41 3.64
N ILE A 87 3.66 26.56 4.60
CA ILE A 87 2.42 25.78 4.52
C ILE A 87 1.29 26.81 4.38
N ALA A 88 0.46 26.66 3.36
CA ALA A 88 -0.62 27.58 3.04
C ALA A 88 -1.39 27.99 4.32
N GLY A 89 -1.21 29.24 4.76
CA GLY A 89 -1.79 29.76 6.00
C GLY A 89 -0.83 30.37 7.03
N GLY A 90 0.49 30.40 6.80
CA GLY A 90 1.43 31.12 7.68
C GLY A 90 1.61 30.49 9.07
N ILE A 91 1.37 29.19 9.18
CA ILE A 91 1.48 28.44 10.44
C ILE A 91 2.94 28.01 10.59
N SER A 92 3.58 28.40 11.70
CA SER A 92 4.96 28.01 11.98
C SER A 92 5.05 26.49 12.29
N LEU A 93 6.26 25.93 12.15
CA LEU A 93 6.48 24.51 12.47
C LEU A 93 6.18 24.21 13.95
N GLU A 94 6.43 25.18 14.81
CA GLU A 94 6.12 25.14 16.25
C GLU A 94 4.60 25.15 16.50
N ASP A 95 3.83 25.92 15.73
CA ASP A 95 2.36 25.89 15.81
C ASP A 95 1.76 24.54 15.40
N LEU A 96 2.37 23.85 14.43
CA LEU A 96 1.93 22.52 14.04
C LEU A 96 2.21 21.48 15.13
N GLU A 97 3.36 21.59 15.80
CA GLU A 97 3.71 20.71 16.89
C GLU A 97 2.79 20.92 18.10
N ASN A 98 2.49 22.19 18.43
CA ASN A 98 1.52 22.55 19.47
C ASN A 98 0.10 22.01 19.16
N ARG A 99 -0.35 22.13 17.91
CA ARG A 99 -1.65 21.58 17.48
C ARG A 99 -1.68 20.06 17.55
N ARG A 100 -0.59 19.40 17.15
CA ARG A 100 -0.45 17.94 17.27
C ARG A 100 -0.50 17.49 18.72
N GLN A 101 0.18 18.21 19.62
CA GLN A 101 0.18 17.90 21.04
C GLN A 101 -1.22 18.08 21.65
N ALA A 102 -1.92 19.17 21.33
CA ALA A 102 -3.29 19.40 21.78
C ALA A 102 -4.27 18.31 21.29
N LEU A 103 -4.11 17.86 20.04
CA LEU A 103 -4.90 16.75 19.50
C LEU A 103 -4.62 15.44 20.23
N ASN A 104 -3.34 15.11 20.46
CA ASN A 104 -2.97 13.90 21.19
C ASN A 104 -3.50 13.91 22.63
N GLU A 105 -3.48 15.06 23.29
CA GLU A 105 -4.06 15.21 24.63
C GLU A 105 -5.58 15.03 24.61
N ALA A 106 -6.27 15.58 23.61
CA ALA A 106 -7.71 15.39 23.43
C ALA A 106 -8.06 13.91 23.19
N ILE A 107 -7.28 13.22 22.34
CA ILE A 107 -7.42 11.78 22.11
C ILE A 107 -7.24 11.02 23.43
N SER A 108 -6.18 11.31 24.19
CA SER A 108 -5.93 10.66 25.47
C SER A 108 -7.06 10.87 26.48
N ARG A 109 -7.67 12.07 26.51
CA ARG A 109 -8.83 12.36 27.36
C ARG A 109 -10.07 11.58 26.92
N VAL A 110 -10.33 11.48 25.61
CA VAL A 110 -11.44 10.69 25.06
C VAL A 110 -11.21 9.20 25.33
N GLU A 111 -10.03 8.68 25.07
CA GLU A 111 -9.68 7.28 25.38
C GLU A 111 -9.84 6.99 26.87
N LYS A 112 -9.39 7.88 27.75
CA LYS A 112 -9.55 7.70 29.20
C LYS A 112 -11.01 7.78 29.65
N GLN A 113 -11.86 8.55 28.98
CA GLN A 113 -13.28 8.67 29.34
C GLN A 113 -14.14 7.55 28.76
N PHE A 114 -13.81 7.07 27.55
CA PHE A 114 -14.68 6.16 26.79
C PHE A 114 -14.10 4.74 26.67
N CYS A 115 -12.77 4.58 26.74
CA CYS A 115 -12.11 3.29 26.57
C CYS A 115 -11.59 2.69 27.89
N SER A 116 -11.60 3.43 29.01
CA SER A 116 -11.14 2.89 30.30
C SER A 116 -12.08 1.85 30.90
N PHE A 117 -13.34 1.79 30.46
CA PHE A 117 -14.33 0.85 30.98
C PHE A 117 -14.86 -0.04 29.86
N GLN A 118 -14.09 -1.06 29.51
CA GLN A 118 -14.64 -2.23 28.82
C GLN A 118 -15.28 -3.11 29.89
N ARG A 119 -16.60 -3.31 29.82
CA ARG A 119 -17.26 -4.31 30.67
C ARG A 119 -16.78 -5.69 30.27
N GLU A 120 -16.57 -6.54 31.27
CA GLU A 120 -16.31 -7.96 31.04
C GLU A 120 -17.44 -8.58 30.20
N ASN A 121 -17.09 -9.56 29.36
CA ASN A 121 -18.05 -10.25 28.53
C ASN A 121 -18.98 -11.14 29.40
N VAL A 122 -20.11 -10.57 29.81
CA VAL A 122 -21.08 -11.25 30.67
C VAL A 122 -21.70 -12.48 29.99
N CYS A 123 -21.68 -12.56 28.66
CA CYS A 123 -22.26 -13.66 27.89
C CYS A 123 -21.22 -14.67 27.39
N GLU A 124 -19.99 -14.62 27.91
CA GLU A 124 -18.89 -15.51 27.50
C GLU A 124 -19.22 -16.99 27.71
N SER A 125 -19.95 -17.34 28.77
CA SER A 125 -20.38 -18.72 29.03
C SER A 125 -21.26 -19.28 27.91
N GLN A 126 -22.24 -18.49 27.46
CA GLN A 126 -23.17 -18.88 26.41
C GLN A 126 -22.47 -18.96 25.05
N GLU A 127 -21.52 -18.05 24.79
CA GLU A 127 -20.67 -18.12 23.58
C GLU A 127 -19.83 -19.39 23.56
N LYS A 128 -19.22 -19.78 24.69
CA LYS A 128 -18.46 -21.03 24.80
C LYS A 128 -19.33 -22.26 24.53
N GLU A 129 -20.54 -22.30 25.07
CA GLU A 129 -21.47 -23.40 24.83
C GLU A 129 -21.90 -23.51 23.36
N ILE A 130 -22.21 -22.38 22.72
CA ILE A 130 -22.53 -22.34 21.27
C ILE A 130 -21.33 -22.82 20.45
N MET A 131 -20.13 -22.30 20.73
CA MET A 131 -18.92 -22.68 20.02
C MET A 131 -18.59 -24.16 20.21
N GLN A 132 -18.74 -24.68 21.42
CA GLN A 132 -18.55 -26.10 21.71
C GLN A 132 -19.58 -26.97 20.95
N CYS A 133 -20.84 -26.54 20.87
CA CYS A 133 -21.85 -27.23 20.10
C CYS A 133 -21.52 -27.27 18.61
N ILE A 134 -21.08 -26.14 18.02
CA ILE A 134 -20.71 -26.04 16.60
C ILE A 134 -19.50 -26.93 16.31
N VAL A 135 -18.48 -26.92 17.17
CA VAL A 135 -17.29 -27.77 17.03
C VAL A 135 -17.67 -29.26 17.07
N ASN A 136 -18.62 -29.64 17.92
CA ASN A 136 -19.09 -31.02 18.07
C ASN A 136 -20.06 -31.44 16.95
N ASN A 137 -20.75 -30.50 16.30
CA ASN A 137 -21.80 -30.75 15.31
C ASN A 137 -21.53 -30.02 13.98
N LYS A 138 -20.33 -30.20 13.41
CA LYS A 138 -19.89 -29.50 12.19
C LYS A 138 -20.86 -29.67 11.00
N ASP A 139 -21.43 -30.85 10.85
CA ASP A 139 -22.34 -31.18 9.74
C ASP A 139 -23.81 -30.87 10.06
N ARG A 140 -24.12 -30.45 11.29
CA ARG A 140 -25.50 -30.23 11.78
C ARG A 140 -25.58 -29.03 12.73
N VAL A 141 -25.11 -27.87 12.26
CA VAL A 141 -25.10 -26.61 13.01
C VAL A 141 -26.51 -26.20 13.50
N LEU A 142 -27.57 -26.59 12.78
CA LEU A 142 -28.96 -26.33 13.19
C LEU A 142 -29.34 -26.96 14.53
N ASN A 143 -28.64 -28.01 14.98
CA ASN A 143 -28.85 -28.59 16.31
C ASN A 143 -28.42 -27.65 17.44
N CYS A 144 -27.60 -26.63 17.15
CA CYS A 144 -27.14 -25.64 18.10
C CYS A 144 -28.07 -24.42 18.19
N LEU A 145 -29.10 -24.33 17.32
CA LEU A 145 -30.08 -23.23 17.34
C LEU A 145 -30.72 -22.98 18.71
N PRO A 146 -31.11 -24.00 19.51
CA PRO A 146 -31.71 -23.76 20.83
C PRO A 146 -30.78 -23.03 21.81
N LEU A 147 -29.45 -23.08 21.61
CA LEU A 147 -28.49 -22.36 22.45
C LEU A 147 -28.48 -20.85 22.15
N LEU A 148 -29.01 -20.44 21.00
CA LEU A 148 -29.05 -19.05 20.59
C LEU A 148 -30.04 -18.23 21.42
N ASP A 149 -31.15 -18.83 21.85
CA ASP A 149 -32.16 -18.15 22.67
C ASP A 149 -31.57 -17.68 24.00
N SER A 150 -30.81 -18.56 24.66
CA SER A 150 -30.08 -18.26 25.91
C SER A 150 -29.06 -17.13 25.73
N TYR A 151 -28.32 -17.15 24.62
CA TYR A 151 -27.37 -16.07 24.30
C TYR A 151 -28.08 -14.75 24.02
N GLN A 152 -29.18 -14.78 23.26
CA GLN A 152 -29.96 -13.59 22.92
C GLN A 152 -30.59 -12.95 24.17
N ASP A 153 -31.07 -13.78 25.10
CA ASP A 153 -31.57 -13.32 26.41
C ASP A 153 -30.45 -12.67 27.23
N CYS A 154 -29.26 -13.30 27.29
CA CYS A 154 -28.10 -12.73 27.97
C CYS A 154 -27.73 -11.35 27.41
N VAL A 155 -27.59 -11.23 26.08
CA VAL A 155 -27.25 -9.97 25.41
C VAL A 155 -28.32 -8.91 25.64
N THR A 156 -29.60 -9.30 25.60
CA THR A 156 -30.72 -8.38 25.81
C THR A 156 -30.74 -7.86 27.25
N ASN A 157 -30.51 -8.72 28.24
CA ASN A 157 -30.45 -8.34 29.65
C ASN A 157 -29.24 -7.46 29.95
N PHE A 158 -28.07 -7.81 29.41
CA PHE A 158 -26.88 -6.99 29.51
C PHE A 158 -27.09 -5.59 28.91
N ARG A 159 -27.69 -5.52 27.71
CA ARG A 159 -28.03 -4.25 27.06
C ARG A 159 -28.97 -3.41 27.93
N LYS A 160 -30.00 -4.02 28.52
CA LYS A 160 -30.91 -3.32 29.44
C LYS A 160 -30.16 -2.75 30.65
N ALA A 161 -29.30 -3.56 31.29
CA ALA A 161 -28.51 -3.13 32.45
C ALA A 161 -27.58 -1.94 32.12
N VAL A 162 -26.90 -1.99 30.97
CA VAL A 162 -26.02 -0.90 30.50
C VAL A 162 -26.82 0.38 30.23
N LEU A 163 -28.01 0.27 29.66
CA LEU A 163 -28.85 1.44 29.38
C LEU A 163 -29.49 2.03 30.64
N SER A 164 -29.86 1.20 31.62
CA SER A 164 -30.43 1.66 32.89
C SER A 164 -29.41 2.27 33.85
N GLU A 165 -28.15 1.83 33.82
CA GLU A 165 -27.09 2.44 34.64
C GLU A 165 -26.67 3.84 34.14
N LYS A 166 -26.96 4.19 32.88
CA LYS A 166 -26.64 5.51 32.31
C LYS A 166 -27.72 6.57 32.54
N SER A 167 -28.85 6.23 33.16
CA SER A 167 -29.98 7.14 33.40
C SER A 167 -30.00 7.79 34.79
N ILE A 168 -28.84 7.94 35.44
CA ILE A 168 -28.67 8.66 36.71
C ILE A 168 -27.68 9.81 36.51
#